data_AF-A0A351ZAM1-F1
#
_entry.id   AF-A0A351ZAM1-F1
#
_cell.length_a   1.000
_cell.length_b   1.000
_cell.length_c   1.000
_cell.angle_alpha   90.00
_cell.angle_beta   90.00
_cell.angle_gamma   90.00
#
_symmetry.space_group_name_H-M   'P 1'
#
loop_
_entity.id
_entity.type
_entity.pdbx_description
1 polymer ?
#
loop_
_entity_poly.entity_id
_entity_poly.type
_entity_poly.pdbx_seq_one_letter_code
_entity_poly.pdbx_strand_id
1 'polypeptide(L)'
;MAFRVAVDREKCNGCEECLEVCTVGMFRIQSGKASSAQDRECLGCESCMAVCDENAITVTDTRVALSNTCQSLLSVLDDMDETESQRSKNLY
;
A
#
# COMPACT_ATOMS: atom_id res chain seq x y z
N MET A 1 -10.28 2.33 2.12
CA MET A 1 -9.62 1.08 1.67
C MET A 1 -8.81 0.53 2.83
N ALA A 2 -8.67 -0.79 2.99
CA ALA A 2 -8.16 -1.37 4.23
C ALA A 2 -6.72 -1.90 4.09
N PHE A 3 -5.72 -1.03 3.88
CA PHE A 3 -4.31 -1.42 3.85
C PHE A 3 -3.61 -1.04 5.16
N ARG A 4 -2.89 -1.99 5.75
CA ARG A 4 -2.03 -1.79 6.93
C ARG A 4 -0.57 -1.74 6.48
N VAL A 5 0.15 -0.73 6.94
CA VAL A 5 1.58 -0.59 6.69
C VAL A 5 2.36 -0.82 7.98
N ALA A 6 3.33 -1.72 7.94
CA ALA A 6 4.28 -1.98 9.02
C ALA A 6 5.69 -1.61 8.56
N VAL A 7 6.47 -1.02 9.46
CA VAL A 7 7.88 -0.68 9.22
C VAL A 7 8.74 -1.41 10.26
N ASP A 8 9.67 -2.20 9.77
CA ASP A 8 10.69 -2.87 10.57
C ASP A 8 11.77 -1.87 10.96
N ARG A 9 11.79 -1.49 12.24
CA ARG A 9 12.77 -0.55 12.79
C ARG A 9 14.17 -1.13 12.90
N GLU A 10 14.37 -2.43 12.84
CA GLU A 10 15.71 -3.02 12.92
C GLU A 10 16.45 -2.87 11.59
N LYS A 11 15.73 -3.07 10.48
CA LYS A 11 16.25 -2.93 9.12
C LYS A 11 16.26 -1.49 8.60
N CYS A 12 15.33 -0.67 9.06
CA CYS A 12 15.24 0.71 8.61
C CYS A 12 16.49 1.52 9.00
N ASN A 13 17.20 2.02 7.99
CA ASN A 13 18.38 2.88 8.11
C ASN A 13 18.06 4.38 8.15
N GLY A 14 16.79 4.76 7.92
CA GLY A 14 16.36 6.15 7.93
C GLY A 14 16.70 6.96 6.66
N CYS A 15 16.79 6.31 5.48
CA CYS A 15 17.10 6.99 4.21
C CYS A 15 16.03 8.00 3.72
N GLU A 16 14.84 8.00 4.34
CA GLU A 16 13.72 8.92 4.04
C GLU A 16 13.08 8.80 2.64
N GLU A 17 13.58 7.94 1.75
CA GLU A 17 13.04 7.77 0.37
C GLU A 17 11.56 7.37 0.35
N CYS A 18 11.13 6.59 1.33
CA CYS A 18 9.72 6.21 1.47
C CYS A 18 8.79 7.41 1.75
N LEU A 19 9.29 8.52 2.30
CA LEU A 19 8.52 9.74 2.50
C LEU A 19 8.34 10.48 1.16
N GLU A 20 9.36 10.51 0.32
CA GLU A 20 9.34 11.23 -0.96
C GLU A 20 8.42 10.57 -1.98
N VAL A 21 8.45 9.23 -2.06
CA VAL A 21 7.63 8.48 -3.01
C VAL A 21 6.15 8.38 -2.58
N CYS A 22 5.85 8.59 -1.29
CA CYS A 22 4.50 8.38 -0.77
C CYS A 22 3.60 9.58 -1.04
N THR A 23 2.73 9.46 -2.03
CA THR A 23 1.79 10.52 -2.45
C THR A 23 0.80 10.94 -1.36
N VAL A 24 0.49 10.05 -0.41
CA VAL A 24 -0.43 10.32 0.72
C VAL A 24 0.29 10.76 2.00
N GLY A 25 1.63 10.71 2.03
CA GLY A 25 2.42 11.06 3.21
C GLY A 25 2.19 10.14 4.40
N MET A 26 2.20 8.82 4.18
CA MET A 26 1.97 7.80 5.21
C MET A 26 3.14 7.63 6.19
N PHE A 27 4.33 8.12 5.86
CA PHE A 27 5.53 7.91 6.67
C PHE A 27 5.97 9.19 7.38
N ARG A 28 6.49 9.03 8.61
CA ARG A 28 7.15 10.09 9.38
C ARG A 28 8.45 9.56 9.95
N ILE A 29 9.43 10.43 10.12
CA ILE A 29 10.69 10.08 10.80
C ILE A 29 10.55 10.33 12.30
N GLN A 30 10.83 9.30 13.09
CA GLN A 30 10.96 9.39 14.54
C GLN A 30 12.29 8.76 14.95
N SER A 31 13.11 9.52 15.66
CA SER A 31 14.43 9.06 16.15
C SER A 31 15.34 8.52 15.04
N GLY A 32 15.30 9.15 13.86
CA GLY A 32 16.10 8.75 12.70
C GLY A 32 15.61 7.49 11.98
N LYS A 33 14.40 6.99 12.30
CA LYS A 33 13.81 5.83 11.63
C LYS A 33 12.41 6.15 11.10
N ALA A 34 12.05 5.51 9.99
CA ALA A 34 10.70 5.61 9.44
C ALA A 34 9.66 4.96 10.37
N SER A 35 8.51 5.61 10.47
CA SER A 35 7.36 5.18 11.27
C SER A 35 6.10 5.44 10.47
N SER A 36 5.14 4.51 10.50
CA SER A 36 3.85 4.70 9.86
C SER A 36 3.00 5.71 10.64
N ALA A 37 2.40 6.63 9.89
CA ALA A 37 1.50 7.67 10.36
C ALA A 37 0.08 7.10 10.36
N GLN A 38 -0.55 6.98 11.54
CA GLN A 38 -1.90 6.40 11.67
C GLN A 38 -3.01 7.37 11.23
N ASP A 39 -2.68 8.64 10.99
CA ASP A 39 -3.57 9.70 10.53
C ASP A 39 -3.87 9.67 9.03
N ARG A 40 -3.23 8.77 8.27
CA ARG A 40 -3.38 8.64 6.82
C ARG A 40 -3.82 7.23 6.44
N GLU A 41 -4.48 7.10 5.30
CA GLU A 41 -4.86 5.81 4.73
C GLU A 41 -3.89 5.45 3.60
N CYS A 42 -3.32 4.25 3.67
CA CYS A 42 -2.49 3.72 2.59
C CYS A 42 -3.36 3.27 1.43
N LEU A 43 -2.97 3.64 0.20
CA LEU A 43 -3.66 3.24 -1.03
C LEU A 43 -3.21 1.88 -1.56
N GLY A 44 -2.16 1.28 -1.00
CA GLY A 44 -1.62 0.01 -1.49
C GLY A 44 -0.90 0.11 -2.84
N CYS A 45 -0.34 1.27 -3.20
CA CYS A 45 0.40 1.45 -4.45
C CYS A 45 1.80 0.79 -4.44
N GLU A 46 2.24 0.28 -3.29
CA GLU A 46 3.49 -0.47 -3.08
C GLU A 46 4.80 0.28 -3.47
N SER A 47 4.72 1.55 -3.85
CA SER A 47 5.88 2.34 -4.28
C SER A 47 6.96 2.45 -3.20
N CYS A 48 6.55 2.51 -1.92
CA CYS A 48 7.47 2.51 -0.78
C CYS A 48 8.25 1.19 -0.62
N MET A 49 7.70 0.06 -1.03
CA MET A 49 8.40 -1.23 -1.01
C MET A 49 9.43 -1.30 -2.13
N ALA A 50 9.11 -0.73 -3.30
CA ALA A 50 10.00 -0.72 -4.46
C ALA A 50 11.27 0.12 -4.26
N VAL A 51 11.19 1.22 -3.50
CA VAL A 51 12.34 2.10 -3.23
C VAL A 51 13.13 1.70 -1.97
N CYS A 52 12.65 0.75 -1.17
CA CYS A 52 13.30 0.41 0.09
C CYS A 52 14.34 -0.71 -0.12
N ASP A 53 15.61 -0.33 -0.26
CA ASP A 53 16.74 -1.27 -0.41
C ASP A 53 16.81 -2.30 0.73
N GLU A 54 16.53 -1.86 1.96
CA GLU A 54 16.56 -2.71 3.17
C GLU A 54 15.34 -3.62 3.30
N ASN A 55 14.34 -3.49 2.41
CA ASN A 55 13.08 -4.22 2.47
C ASN A 55 12.43 -4.15 3.87
N ALA A 56 12.45 -2.97 4.49
CA ALA A 56 11.97 -2.73 5.84
C ALA A 56 10.46 -2.43 5.91
N ILE A 57 9.77 -2.30 4.77
CA ILE A 57 8.37 -1.87 4.71
C ILE A 57 7.50 -3.02 4.22
N THR A 58 6.40 -3.28 4.93
CA THR A 58 5.40 -4.30 4.56
C THR A 58 4.03 -3.65 4.45
N VAL A 59 3.39 -3.80 3.29
CA VAL A 59 1.99 -3.43 3.07
C VAL A 59 1.14 -4.70 3.12
N THR A 60 0.07 -4.70 3.91
CA THR A 60 -0.83 -5.84 4.08
C THR A 60 -2.26 -5.40 3.82
N ASP A 61 -2.93 -6.12 2.93
CA ASP A 61 -4.37 -5.95 2.72
C ASP A 61 -5.14 -6.58 3.90
N THR A 62 -5.96 -5.77 4.57
CA THR A 62 -6.78 -6.16 5.72
C THR A 62 -8.25 -6.35 5.37
N ARG A 63 -8.62 -6.39 4.08
CA ARG A 63 -9.97 -6.71 3.61
C ARG A 63 -10.45 -8.13 3.97
N VAL A 64 -9.66 -8.93 4.67
CA VAL A 64 -9.99 -10.31 5.05
C VAL A 64 -10.29 -10.43 6.56
N ALA A 65 -11.52 -10.08 6.93
CA ALA A 65 -12.21 -10.63 8.11
C ALA A 65 -13.74 -10.67 7.90
N LEU A 66 -14.20 -10.79 6.65
CA LEU A 66 -15.61 -11.00 6.36
C LEU A 66 -15.85 -12.50 6.15
N SER A 67 -16.86 -13.02 6.86
CA SER A 67 -17.37 -14.39 6.73
C SER A 67 -17.51 -14.82 5.27
N ASN A 68 -17.32 -16.12 5.01
CA ASN A 68 -17.32 -16.78 3.69
C ASN A 68 -18.50 -16.35 2.78
N THR A 69 -19.62 -15.89 3.34
CA THR A 69 -20.78 -15.37 2.60
C THR A 69 -20.52 -14.03 1.88
N CYS A 70 -19.64 -13.18 2.40
CA CYS A 70 -19.28 -11.89 1.79
C CYS A 70 -18.17 -12.01 0.73
N GLN A 71 -17.46 -13.14 0.70
CA GLN A 71 -16.31 -13.33 -0.19
C GLN A 71 -16.69 -13.45 -1.67
N SER A 72 -17.90 -13.97 -1.97
CA SER A 72 -18.43 -14.04 -3.33
C SER A 72 -18.87 -12.69 -3.90
N LEU A 73 -19.13 -11.69 -3.04
CA LEU A 73 -19.57 -10.36 -3.46
C LEU A 73 -18.39 -9.46 -3.86
N LEU A 74 -17.22 -9.66 -3.26
CA LEU A 74 -16.03 -8.85 -3.53
C LEU A 74 -15.39 -9.17 -4.88
N SER A 75 -15.45 -10.43 -5.35
CA SER A 75 -14.91 -10.79 -6.68
C SER A 75 -15.58 -10.00 -7.80
N VAL A 76 -16.88 -9.70 -7.66
CA VAL A 76 -17.63 -8.87 -8.63
C VAL A 76 -17.14 -7.40 -8.64
N LEU A 77 -16.57 -6.90 -7.53
CA LEU A 77 -16.09 -5.52 -7.43
C LEU A 77 -14.65 -5.37 -7.94
N ASP A 78 -13.78 -6.36 -7.72
CA ASP A 78 -12.42 -6.35 -8.26
C ASP A 78 -12.44 -6.56 -9.81
N ASP A 79 -13.42 -7.30 -10.36
CA ASP A 79 -13.63 -7.44 -11.82
C ASP A 79 -13.98 -6.10 -12.53
N MET A 80 -14.44 -5.08 -11.79
CA MET A 80 -14.78 -3.77 -12.39
C MET A 80 -13.55 -2.88 -12.65
N ASP A 81 -12.38 -3.17 -12.07
CA ASP A 81 -11.15 -2.37 -12.28
C ASP A 81 -10.40 -2.77 -13.58
N GLU A 82 -10.48 -4.05 -14.00
CA GLU A 82 -9.79 -4.52 -15.21
C GLU A 82 -10.42 -4.03 -16.53
N THR A 83 -11.69 -3.60 -16.52
CA THR A 83 -12.41 -3.23 -17.75
C THR A 83 -12.08 -1.83 -18.29
N GLU A 84 -11.49 -0.93 -17.50
CA GLU A 84 -11.08 0.42 -17.95
C GLU A 84 -9.74 0.39 -18.73
N SER A 85 -8.84 -0.55 -18.43
CA SER A 85 -7.51 -0.65 -19.06
C SER A 85 -7.57 -1.19 -20.50
N GLN A 86 -8.56 -2.03 -20.84
CA GLN A 86 -8.68 -2.59 -22.18
C GLN A 86 -9.32 -1.64 -23.21
N ARG A 87 -10.00 -0.58 -22.78
CA ARG A 87 -10.63 0.38 -23.71
C ARG A 87 -9.63 1.34 -24.37
N SER A 88 -8.49 1.60 -23.72
CA SER A 88 -7.44 2.48 -24.26
C SER A 88 -6.58 1.81 -25.35
N LYS A 89 -6.48 0.48 -25.35
CA LYS A 89 -5.71 -0.28 -26.35
C LYS A 89 -6.46 -0.54 -27.66
N ASN A 90 -7.73 -0.18 -27.75
CA ASN A 90 -8.56 -0.39 -28.94
C ASN A 90 -8.85 0.92 -29.71
N LEU A 91 -8.09 1.98 -29.41
CA LEU A 91 -8.20 3.29 -30.08
C LEU A 91 -6.92 3.75 -30.80
N TYR A 92 -5.97 2.84 -31.04
CA TYR A 92 -4.85 3.05 -31.97
C TYR A 92 -4.60 1.80 -32.81
#